data_AF-A0A1M2V491-F1
#
_entry.id   AF-A0A1M2V491-F1
#
_cell.length_a   1.000
_cell.length_b   1.000
_cell.length_c   1.000
_cell.angle_alpha   90.00
_cell.angle_beta   90.00
_cell.angle_gamma   90.00
#
_symmetry.space_group_name_H-M   'P 1'
#
loop_
_entity.id
_entity.type
_entity.pdbx_description
1 polymer ?
#
loop_
_entity_poly.entity_id
_entity_poly.type
_entity_poly.pdbx_seq_one_letter_code
_entity_poly.pdbx_strand_id
1 'polypeptide(L)'
;MPTSSTYGTNTCQVVPDKHESLCTRQAMYGGGDKPRLCPVHQEEYVRRTIAYKDSSEQAISFSEKASWLLNGLDRTSPLLTQDQVYEVFRAAHRCIAALDVEIRERGAHERRFFIQVNEGHELWMRHLVEERRRMGEIARLLRLLRIELLSEQRSQALAGMGPPKSVVQPSISDWDNEDADSP
;
A
#
# COMPACT_ATOMS: atom_id res chain seq x y z
N MET A 1 -51.34 15.74 23.25
CA MET A 1 -51.06 16.29 21.91
C MET A 1 -49.65 16.83 21.93
N PRO A 2 -48.82 16.53 20.92
CA PRO A 2 -47.37 16.41 21.05
C PRO A 2 -46.70 17.76 21.26
N THR A 3 -45.91 17.86 22.31
CA THR A 3 -44.94 18.95 22.51
C THR A 3 -43.81 18.77 21.50
N SER A 4 -43.89 19.52 20.40
CA SER A 4 -42.79 19.70 19.47
C SER A 4 -41.56 20.15 20.26
N SER A 5 -40.60 19.24 20.41
CA SER A 5 -39.29 19.46 21.02
C SER A 5 -38.48 20.38 20.10
N THR A 6 -38.77 21.68 20.18
CA THR A 6 -37.95 22.75 19.63
C THR A 6 -36.78 23.01 20.59
N TYR A 7 -35.68 23.53 20.05
CA TYR A 7 -34.38 23.77 20.69
C TYR A 7 -33.43 22.57 20.73
N GLY A 8 -33.18 21.97 19.55
CA GLY A 8 -31.87 21.39 19.30
C GLY A 8 -30.82 22.48 19.53
N THR A 9 -30.07 22.37 20.61
CA THR A 9 -29.04 23.34 20.99
C THR A 9 -28.10 23.55 19.81
N ASN A 10 -27.87 24.81 19.43
CA ASN A 10 -26.91 25.18 18.37
C ASN A 10 -25.46 25.00 18.87
N THR A 11 -25.18 23.85 19.45
CA THR A 11 -23.90 23.47 20.04
C THR A 11 -23.12 22.63 19.04
N CYS A 12 -21.80 22.71 19.14
CA CYS A 12 -20.88 21.91 18.34
C CYS A 12 -21.16 20.40 18.50
N GLN A 13 -21.28 19.69 17.39
CA GLN A 13 -21.58 18.25 17.32
C GLN A 13 -20.32 17.37 17.14
N VAL A 14 -19.16 17.87 17.57
CA VAL A 14 -17.94 17.05 17.55
C VAL A 14 -18.10 15.90 18.54
N VAL A 15 -17.66 14.71 18.15
CA VAL A 15 -17.61 13.55 19.05
C VAL A 15 -16.29 13.62 19.82
N PRO A 16 -16.31 13.85 21.15
CA PRO A 16 -15.07 13.95 21.93
C PRO A 16 -14.31 12.62 21.90
N ASP A 17 -12.99 12.69 21.91
CA ASP A 17 -12.16 11.51 22.15
C ASP A 17 -12.30 11.07 23.61
N LYS A 18 -11.82 9.86 23.94
CA LYS A 18 -11.97 9.23 25.26
C LYS A 18 -11.57 10.13 26.45
N HIS A 19 -10.66 11.07 26.24
CA HIS A 19 -10.10 11.95 27.27
C HIS A 19 -10.50 13.41 27.12
N GLU A 20 -11.39 13.73 26.17
CA GLU A 20 -11.82 15.09 25.91
C GLU A 20 -13.20 15.36 26.50
N SER A 21 -13.39 16.58 27.03
CA SER A 21 -14.71 17.05 27.44
C SER A 21 -15.55 17.43 26.23
N LEU A 22 -16.88 17.29 26.35
CA LEU A 22 -17.83 17.74 25.34
C LEU A 22 -17.63 19.23 25.01
N CYS A 23 -17.67 19.56 23.71
CA CYS A 23 -17.56 20.94 23.27
C CYS A 23 -18.88 21.69 23.52
N THR A 24 -18.84 22.72 24.36
CA THR A 24 -20.01 23.56 24.67
C THR A 24 -20.12 24.81 23.78
N ARG A 25 -19.18 25.00 22.84
CA ARG A 25 -19.15 26.17 21.95
C ARG A 25 -20.32 26.14 20.97
N GLN A 26 -20.79 27.33 20.61
CA GLN A 26 -21.84 27.50 19.61
C GLN A 26 -21.33 27.08 18.22
N ALA A 27 -22.14 26.31 17.50
CA ALA A 27 -21.88 26.00 16.10
C ALA A 27 -22.23 27.22 15.23
N MET A 28 -21.39 27.52 14.24
CA MET A 28 -21.65 28.68 13.37
C MET A 28 -22.68 28.34 12.30
N TYR A 29 -22.52 27.20 11.63
CA TYR A 29 -23.37 26.78 10.53
C TYR A 29 -23.43 25.25 10.47
N GLY A 30 -24.57 24.72 10.04
CA GLY A 30 -24.74 23.31 9.67
C GLY A 30 -26.20 22.91 9.61
N GLY A 31 -26.52 22.07 8.63
CA GLY A 31 -27.86 21.60 8.30
C GLY A 31 -27.77 20.51 7.23
N GLY A 32 -28.75 19.60 7.22
CA GLY A 32 -28.70 18.38 6.41
C GLY A 32 -27.66 17.39 6.94
N ASP A 33 -26.88 16.80 6.02
CA ASP A 33 -25.92 15.71 6.31
C ASP A 33 -24.57 16.18 6.86
N LYS A 34 -24.37 17.50 7.01
CA LYS A 34 -23.10 18.06 7.50
C LYS A 34 -23.15 18.29 9.01
N PRO A 35 -22.07 17.97 9.74
CA PRO A 35 -22.02 18.20 11.17
C PRO A 35 -22.01 19.71 11.48
N ARG A 36 -22.73 20.11 12.54
CA ARG A 36 -22.70 21.48 13.05
C ARG A 36 -21.46 21.67 13.92
N LEU A 37 -20.46 22.39 13.42
CA LEU A 37 -19.18 22.58 14.12
C LEU A 37 -18.98 24.04 14.53
N CYS A 38 -18.29 24.25 15.66
CA CYS A 38 -17.75 25.56 16.01
C CYS A 38 -16.49 25.85 15.17
N PRO A 39 -15.99 27.10 15.10
CA PRO A 39 -14.88 27.47 14.21
C PRO A 39 -13.64 26.59 14.35
N VAL A 40 -13.26 26.27 15.58
CA VAL A 40 -12.07 25.44 15.87
C VAL A 40 -12.23 24.01 15.35
N HIS A 41 -13.39 23.38 15.55
CA HIS A 41 -13.63 22.04 15.03
C HIS A 41 -13.89 22.04 13.52
N GLN A 42 -14.35 23.16 12.95
CA GLN A 42 -14.46 23.32 11.51
C GLN A 42 -13.08 23.36 10.84
N GLU A 43 -12.11 24.05 11.43
CA GLU A 43 -10.71 24.03 10.96
C GLU A 43 -10.11 22.62 11.08
N GLU A 44 -10.37 21.92 12.19
CA GLU A 44 -9.96 20.53 12.35
C GLU A 44 -10.55 19.62 11.27
N TYR A 45 -11.85 19.76 11.00
CA TYR A 45 -12.59 19.03 9.97
C TYR A 45 -11.94 19.23 8.60
N VAL A 46 -11.68 20.49 8.22
CA VAL A 46 -11.06 20.83 6.93
C VAL A 46 -9.66 20.22 6.82
N ARG A 47 -8.83 20.38 7.84
CA ARG A 47 -7.46 19.83 7.86
C ARG A 47 -7.45 18.31 7.70
N ARG A 48 -8.30 17.60 8.44
CA ARG A 48 -8.41 16.13 8.34
C ARG A 48 -9.03 15.68 7.02
N THR A 49 -9.94 16.48 6.45
CA THR A 49 -10.47 16.25 5.11
C THR A 49 -9.39 16.32 4.04
N ILE A 50 -8.52 17.32 4.12
CA ILE A 50 -7.38 17.46 3.21
C ILE A 50 -6.46 16.24 3.35
N ALA A 51 -6.09 15.86 4.58
CA ALA A 51 -5.20 14.73 4.82
C ALA A 51 -5.69 13.42 4.16
N TYR A 52 -6.95 13.02 4.39
CA TYR A 52 -7.45 11.79 3.77
C TYR A 52 -7.62 11.92 2.25
N LYS A 53 -7.83 13.12 1.71
CA LYS A 53 -7.90 13.33 0.26
C LYS A 53 -6.53 13.20 -0.40
N ASP A 54 -5.48 13.73 0.24
CA ASP A 54 -4.11 13.62 -0.25
C ASP A 54 -3.67 12.14 -0.31
N SER A 55 -4.04 11.33 0.68
CA SER A 55 -3.78 9.89 0.66
C SER A 55 -4.63 9.15 -0.37
N SER A 56 -5.87 9.60 -0.62
CA SER A 56 -6.74 9.08 -1.68
C SER A 56 -6.17 9.32 -3.08
N GLU A 57 -5.70 10.54 -3.37
CA GLU A 57 -5.08 10.89 -4.64
C GLU A 57 -3.82 10.04 -4.91
N GLN A 58 -3.00 9.82 -3.88
CA GLN A 58 -1.84 8.92 -3.96
C GLN A 58 -2.26 7.48 -4.25
N ALA A 59 -3.27 6.96 -3.56
CA ALA A 59 -3.77 5.61 -3.76
C ALA A 59 -4.27 5.41 -5.21
N ILE A 60 -5.04 6.37 -5.74
CA ILE A 60 -5.51 6.39 -7.13
C ILE A 60 -4.32 6.37 -8.09
N SER A 61 -3.36 7.29 -7.93
CA SER A 61 -2.19 7.38 -8.82
C SER A 61 -1.38 6.07 -8.85
N PHE A 62 -1.17 5.43 -7.68
CA PHE A 62 -0.46 4.15 -7.64
C PHE A 62 -1.29 2.98 -8.20
N SER A 63 -2.62 2.98 -8.00
CA SER A 63 -3.51 1.97 -8.58
C SER A 63 -3.55 2.05 -10.10
N GLU A 64 -3.61 3.27 -10.65
CA GLU A 64 -3.52 3.53 -12.09
C GLU A 64 -2.17 3.09 -12.65
N LYS A 65 -1.06 3.43 -11.99
CA LYS A 65 0.28 2.98 -12.40
C LYS A 65 0.38 1.46 -12.40
N ALA A 66 -0.08 0.79 -11.34
CA ALA A 66 -0.07 -0.67 -11.25
C ALA A 66 -0.93 -1.31 -12.36
N SER A 67 -2.13 -0.76 -12.59
CA SER A 67 -3.06 -1.25 -13.61
C SER A 67 -2.52 -1.04 -15.03
N TRP A 68 -1.94 0.13 -15.32
CA TRP A 68 -1.28 0.41 -16.61
C TRP A 68 -0.12 -0.55 -16.86
N LEU A 69 0.74 -0.76 -15.87
CA LEU A 69 1.85 -1.70 -15.97
C LEU A 69 1.35 -3.13 -16.23
N LEU A 70 0.35 -3.59 -15.47
CA LEU A 70 -0.25 -4.93 -15.63
C LEU A 70 -0.89 -5.13 -17.01
N ASN A 71 -1.67 -4.15 -17.48
CA ASN A 71 -2.31 -4.21 -18.80
C ASN A 71 -1.27 -4.20 -19.94
N GLY A 72 -0.12 -3.56 -19.72
CA GLY A 72 1.01 -3.61 -20.64
C GLY A 72 1.66 -5.00 -20.76
N LEU A 73 1.50 -5.86 -19.75
CA LEU A 73 2.07 -7.22 -19.75
C LEU A 73 1.31 -8.17 -20.66
N ASP A 74 0.00 -7.96 -20.83
CA ASP A 74 -0.91 -8.90 -21.47
C ASP A 74 -0.92 -8.80 -23.00
N ARG A 75 -0.43 -7.70 -23.59
CA ARG A 75 -0.78 -7.36 -24.99
C ARG A 75 0.24 -7.67 -26.06
N THR A 76 1.56 -7.58 -25.82
CA THR A 76 2.52 -7.68 -26.94
C THR A 76 3.98 -8.02 -26.58
N SER A 77 4.36 -8.11 -25.30
CA SER A 77 5.78 -8.24 -24.96
C SER A 77 6.19 -9.71 -24.77
N PRO A 78 7.16 -10.24 -25.54
CA PRO A 78 7.45 -11.66 -25.54
C PRO A 78 8.08 -12.19 -24.24
N LEU A 79 8.61 -11.36 -23.34
CA LEU A 79 9.04 -11.77 -22.01
C LEU A 79 8.95 -10.60 -21.04
N LEU A 80 8.27 -10.81 -19.91
CA LEU A 80 8.24 -9.91 -18.76
C LEU A 80 9.65 -9.73 -18.20
N THR A 81 10.18 -8.51 -18.20
CA THR A 81 11.49 -8.27 -17.60
C THR A 81 11.39 -8.24 -16.09
N GLN A 82 12.47 -8.62 -15.41
CA GLN A 82 12.56 -8.54 -13.95
C GLN A 82 12.29 -7.12 -13.43
N ASP A 83 12.75 -6.10 -14.16
CA ASP A 83 12.54 -4.69 -13.80
C ASP A 83 11.07 -4.29 -13.91
N GLN A 84 10.35 -4.77 -14.93
CA GLN A 84 8.91 -4.53 -15.05
C GLN A 84 8.15 -5.14 -13.87
N VAL A 85 8.41 -6.41 -13.54
CA VAL A 85 7.80 -7.08 -12.38
C VAL A 85 8.07 -6.30 -11.10
N TYR A 86 9.32 -5.84 -10.92
CA TYR A 86 9.72 -5.09 -9.74
C TYR A 86 9.03 -3.72 -9.65
N GLU A 87 8.88 -3.00 -10.76
CA GLU A 87 8.17 -1.72 -10.77
C GLU A 87 6.68 -1.86 -10.50
N VAL A 88 6.01 -2.89 -11.05
CA VAL A 88 4.60 -3.18 -10.73
C VAL A 88 4.47 -3.53 -9.25
N PHE A 89 5.38 -4.35 -8.73
CA PHE A 89 5.38 -4.76 -7.33
C PHE A 89 5.54 -3.57 -6.39
N ARG A 90 6.46 -2.64 -6.70
CA ARG A 90 6.62 -1.39 -5.96
C ARG A 90 5.40 -0.50 -6.02
N ALA A 91 4.77 -0.37 -7.19
CA ALA A 91 3.55 0.41 -7.34
C ALA A 91 2.41 -0.16 -6.49
N ALA A 92 2.19 -1.49 -6.52
CA ALA A 92 1.20 -2.17 -5.70
C ALA A 92 1.44 -1.94 -4.20
N HIS A 93 2.69 -2.09 -3.73
CA HIS A 93 3.02 -1.84 -2.32
C HIS A 93 2.79 -0.39 -1.88
N ARG A 94 3.11 0.59 -2.74
CA ARG A 94 2.82 2.00 -2.46
C ARG A 94 1.32 2.29 -2.43
N CYS A 95 0.55 1.66 -3.33
CA CYS A 95 -0.91 1.74 -3.33
C CYS A 95 -1.48 1.19 -2.01
N ILE A 96 -1.05 0.01 -1.56
CA ILE A 96 -1.46 -0.57 -0.27
C ILE A 96 -1.15 0.37 0.88
N ALA A 97 0.05 0.95 0.92
CA ALA A 97 0.42 1.88 1.98
C ALA A 97 -0.45 3.15 1.98
N ALA A 98 -0.75 3.71 0.81
CA ALA A 98 -1.62 4.87 0.66
C ALA A 98 -3.07 4.55 1.09
N LEU A 99 -3.61 3.40 0.67
CA LEU A 99 -4.94 2.92 1.08
C LEU A 99 -5.03 2.68 2.59
N ASP A 100 -4.01 2.07 3.20
CA ASP A 100 -3.95 1.86 4.65
C ASP A 100 -3.95 3.22 5.39
N VAL A 101 -3.30 4.26 4.85
CA VAL A 101 -3.35 5.62 5.39
C VAL A 101 -4.76 6.22 5.23
N GLU A 102 -5.33 6.19 4.02
CA GLU A 102 -6.66 6.76 3.76
C GLU A 102 -7.72 6.11 4.66
N ILE A 103 -7.77 4.77 4.74
CA ILE A 103 -8.73 4.03 5.55
C ILE A 103 -8.65 4.47 7.02
N ARG A 104 -7.44 4.62 7.57
CA ARG A 104 -7.25 5.08 8.95
C ARG A 104 -7.70 6.53 9.14
N GLU A 105 -7.27 7.43 8.27
CA GLU A 105 -7.56 8.87 8.38
C GLU A 105 -9.03 9.18 8.17
N ARG A 106 -9.64 8.59 7.15
CA ARG A 106 -11.06 8.72 6.83
C ARG A 106 -11.93 8.12 7.94
N GLY A 107 -11.58 6.93 8.43
CA GLY A 107 -12.29 6.33 9.56
C GLY A 107 -12.14 7.13 10.86
N ALA A 108 -10.98 7.76 11.10
CA ALA A 108 -10.79 8.65 12.24
C ALA A 108 -11.59 9.96 12.07
N HIS A 109 -11.61 10.53 10.87
CA HIS A 109 -12.42 11.70 10.53
C HIS A 109 -13.91 11.44 10.74
N GLU A 110 -14.40 10.29 10.27
CA GLU A 110 -15.80 9.90 10.46
C GLU A 110 -16.17 9.82 11.93
N ARG A 111 -15.45 9.00 12.72
CA ARG A 111 -15.73 8.83 14.15
C ARG A 111 -15.69 10.14 14.93
N ARG A 112 -14.87 11.10 14.49
CA ARG A 112 -14.68 12.40 15.15
C ARG A 112 -15.84 13.36 14.89
N PHE A 113 -16.42 13.36 13.69
CA PHE A 113 -17.36 14.39 13.28
C PHE A 113 -18.77 13.89 12.98
N PHE A 114 -18.98 12.57 12.90
CA PHE A 114 -20.28 11.99 12.56
C PHE A 114 -20.75 11.06 13.67
N ILE A 115 -21.92 11.36 14.22
CA ILE A 115 -22.57 10.52 15.25
C ILE A 115 -23.11 9.23 14.63
N GLN A 116 -23.59 9.33 13.38
CA GLN A 116 -24.10 8.21 12.61
C GLN A 116 -23.27 8.09 11.34
N VAL A 117 -22.82 6.88 11.07
CA VAL A 117 -22.14 6.50 9.84
C VAL A 117 -23.17 6.60 8.72
N ASN A 118 -22.83 7.32 7.65
CA ASN A 118 -23.73 7.43 6.50
C ASN A 118 -23.46 6.28 5.51
N GLU A 119 -24.51 5.80 4.83
CA GLU A 119 -24.41 4.65 3.92
C GLU A 119 -23.36 4.86 2.81
N GLY A 120 -23.26 6.09 2.30
CA GLY A 120 -22.24 6.45 1.31
C GLY A 120 -20.81 6.28 1.81
N HIS A 121 -20.56 6.59 3.08
CA HIS A 121 -19.27 6.42 3.73
C HIS A 121 -18.96 4.94 3.95
N GLU A 122 -19.94 4.13 4.37
CA GLU A 122 -19.77 2.68 4.51
C GLU A 122 -19.45 2.02 3.17
N LEU A 123 -20.16 2.42 2.10
CA LEU A 123 -19.90 1.96 0.75
C LEU A 123 -18.48 2.34 0.30
N TRP A 124 -18.06 3.58 0.55
CA TRP A 124 -16.71 4.04 0.22
C TRP A 124 -15.64 3.28 1.00
N MET A 125 -15.80 3.12 2.32
CA MET A 125 -14.86 2.38 3.16
C MET A 125 -14.75 0.91 2.74
N ARG A 126 -15.87 0.27 2.38
CA ARG A 126 -15.85 -1.08 1.79
C ARG A 126 -15.08 -1.13 0.48
N HIS A 127 -15.29 -0.15 -0.40
CA HIS A 127 -14.54 -0.04 -1.65
C HIS A 127 -13.03 0.08 -1.40
N LEU A 128 -12.59 0.93 -0.47
CA LEU A 128 -11.18 1.07 -0.13
C LEU A 128 -10.57 -0.24 0.41
N VAL A 129 -11.28 -0.95 1.29
CA VAL A 129 -10.83 -2.24 1.84
C VAL A 129 -10.70 -3.29 0.73
N GLU A 130 -11.66 -3.33 -0.18
CA GLU A 130 -11.66 -4.25 -1.31
C GLU A 130 -10.52 -3.94 -2.30
N GLU A 131 -10.30 -2.66 -2.62
CA GLU A 131 -9.19 -2.23 -3.46
C GLU A 131 -7.83 -2.57 -2.81
N ARG A 132 -7.72 -2.39 -1.49
CA ARG A 132 -6.53 -2.77 -0.72
C ARG A 132 -6.28 -4.27 -0.75
N ARG A 133 -7.35 -5.09 -0.69
CA ARG A 133 -7.27 -6.55 -0.85
C ARG A 133 -6.78 -6.91 -2.26
N ARG A 134 -7.38 -6.32 -3.30
CA ARG A 134 -6.99 -6.52 -4.71
C ARG A 134 -5.51 -6.23 -4.94
N MET A 135 -5.01 -5.10 -4.43
CA MET A 135 -3.59 -4.75 -4.53
C MET A 135 -2.68 -5.71 -3.78
N GLY A 136 -3.13 -6.23 -2.64
CA GLY A 136 -2.43 -7.28 -1.90
C GLY A 136 -2.30 -8.59 -2.69
N GLU A 137 -3.34 -8.99 -3.41
CA GLU A 137 -3.31 -10.16 -4.29
C GLU A 137 -2.34 -9.97 -5.46
N ILE A 138 -2.39 -8.81 -6.11
CA ILE A 138 -1.44 -8.43 -7.17
C ILE A 138 0.00 -8.50 -6.66
N ALA A 139 0.29 -7.88 -5.51
CA ALA A 139 1.63 -7.89 -4.91
C ALA A 139 2.11 -9.32 -4.59
N ARG A 140 1.21 -10.19 -4.11
CA ARG A 140 1.51 -11.61 -3.85
C ARG A 140 1.87 -12.35 -5.13
N LEU A 141 1.10 -12.18 -6.21
CA LEU A 141 1.37 -12.81 -7.51
C LEU A 141 2.70 -12.35 -8.09
N LEU A 142 2.98 -11.05 -8.08
CA LEU A 142 4.24 -10.47 -8.57
C LEU A 142 5.45 -10.96 -7.78
N ARG A 143 5.29 -11.20 -6.47
CA ARG A 143 6.35 -11.80 -5.64
C ARG A 143 6.68 -13.23 -6.10
N LEU A 144 5.67 -14.04 -6.39
CA LEU A 144 5.86 -15.41 -6.87
C LEU A 144 6.55 -15.42 -8.24
N LEU A 145 6.04 -14.60 -9.17
CA LEU A 145 6.64 -14.44 -10.50
C LEU A 145 8.11 -14.00 -10.43
N ARG A 146 8.44 -13.07 -9.53
CA ARG A 146 9.83 -12.64 -9.33
C ARG A 146 10.73 -13.78 -8.87
N ILE A 147 10.26 -14.65 -7.98
CA ILE A 147 11.04 -15.80 -7.50
C ILE A 147 11.31 -16.77 -8.65
N GLU A 148 10.30 -17.04 -9.47
CA GLU A 148 10.40 -17.90 -10.66
C GLU A 148 11.42 -17.34 -11.66
N LEU A 149 11.31 -16.07 -12.06
CA LEU A 149 12.26 -15.43 -12.97
C LEU A 149 13.70 -15.49 -12.47
N LEU A 150 13.92 -15.25 -11.17
CA LEU A 150 15.27 -15.34 -10.58
C LEU A 150 15.80 -16.78 -10.58
N SER A 151 14.93 -17.78 -10.42
CA SER A 151 15.32 -19.19 -10.46
C SER A 151 15.68 -19.63 -11.88
N GLU A 152 14.97 -19.15 -12.89
CA GLU A 152 15.26 -19.40 -14.30
C GLU A 152 16.57 -18.76 -14.72
N GLN A 153 16.79 -17.48 -14.39
CA GLN A 153 18.04 -16.78 -14.66
C GLN A 153 19.25 -17.50 -14.05
N ARG A 154 19.10 -17.97 -12.79
CA ARG A 154 20.16 -18.75 -12.12
C ARG A 154 20.43 -20.07 -12.85
N SER A 155 19.37 -20.77 -13.28
CA SER A 155 19.49 -22.04 -14.00
C SER A 155 20.16 -21.85 -15.37
N GLN A 156 19.82 -20.78 -16.09
CA GLN A 156 20.44 -20.41 -17.37
C GLN A 156 21.92 -20.03 -17.19
N ALA A 157 22.26 -19.27 -16.14
CA ALA A 157 23.65 -18.94 -15.84
C ALA A 157 24.49 -20.19 -15.55
N LEU A 158 23.94 -21.16 -14.80
CA LEU A 158 24.61 -22.43 -14.53
C LEU A 158 24.75 -23.31 -15.77
N ALA A 159 23.76 -23.33 -16.68
CA ALA A 159 23.83 -24.10 -17.92
C ALA A 159 24.79 -23.47 -18.96
N GLY A 160 24.92 -22.14 -18.98
CA GLY A 160 25.85 -21.40 -19.84
C GLY A 160 27.30 -21.48 -19.37
N MET A 161 27.54 -21.72 -18.08
CA MET A 161 28.83 -22.16 -17.55
C MET A 161 29.01 -23.63 -17.93
N GLY A 162 29.42 -23.89 -19.17
CA GLY A 162 29.75 -25.24 -19.64
C GLY A 162 30.63 -25.99 -18.64
N PRO A 163 30.67 -27.35 -18.69
CA PRO A 163 31.34 -28.17 -17.69
C PRO A 163 32.72 -27.59 -17.41
N PRO A 164 33.12 -27.46 -16.12
CA PRO A 164 34.41 -26.90 -15.78
C PRO A 164 35.43 -27.59 -16.65
N LYS A 165 36.10 -26.82 -17.53
CA LYS A 165 37.15 -27.37 -18.40
C LYS A 165 38.02 -28.17 -17.48
N SER A 166 38.04 -29.49 -17.69
CA SER A 166 38.89 -30.42 -16.98
C SER A 166 40.24 -29.73 -16.85
N VAL A 167 40.52 -29.21 -15.64
CA VAL A 167 41.84 -28.72 -15.32
C VAL A 167 42.61 -30.01 -15.30
N VAL A 168 43.27 -30.30 -16.42
CA VAL A 168 44.24 -31.38 -16.52
C VAL A 168 45.12 -31.19 -15.31
N GLN A 169 44.92 -32.02 -14.28
CA GLN A 169 45.78 -32.00 -13.12
C GLN A 169 47.17 -32.27 -13.68
N PRO A 170 48.15 -31.37 -13.47
CA PRO A 170 49.51 -31.65 -13.86
C PRO A 170 49.86 -32.98 -13.19
N SER A 171 50.16 -33.98 -14.02
CA SER A 171 50.57 -35.31 -13.59
C SER A 171 51.73 -35.12 -12.62
N ILE A 172 51.51 -35.42 -11.34
CA ILE A 172 52.56 -35.50 -10.32
C ILE A 172 53.32 -36.80 -10.59
N SER A 173 54.05 -36.84 -11.70
CA SER A 173 54.90 -37.96 -12.08
C SER A 173 56.36 -37.56 -12.33
N ASP A 174 56.72 -36.28 -12.18
CA ASP A 174 58.08 -35.78 -12.41
C ASP A 174 58.77 -35.29 -11.13
N TRP A 175 58.62 -36.03 -10.02
CA TRP A 175 59.58 -35.97 -8.90
C TRP A 175 60.28 -37.32 -8.82
N ASP A 176 60.90 -37.69 -9.93
CA ASP A 176 62.13 -38.47 -9.94
C ASP A 176 63.07 -37.90 -8.87
N ASN A 177 63.49 -38.76 -7.93
CA ASN A 177 64.84 -39.31 -7.96
C ASN A 177 65.90 -38.21 -8.02
N GLU A 178 66.29 -37.69 -6.87
CA GLU A 178 67.68 -37.32 -6.59
C GLU A 178 67.78 -37.07 -5.09
N ASP A 179 68.38 -38.03 -4.38
CA ASP A 179 69.32 -37.81 -3.27
C ASP A 179 69.65 -39.17 -2.64
N ALA A 180 70.42 -39.93 -3.42
CA ALA A 180 71.36 -40.89 -2.88
C ALA A 180 72.71 -40.18 -2.68
N ASP A 181 73.39 -40.57 -1.60
CA ASP A 181 74.78 -40.27 -1.24
C ASP A 181 75.12 -38.87 -0.77
N SER A 182 75.40 -38.74 0.53
CA SER A 182 76.78 -38.49 1.03
C SER A 182 76.81 -38.31 2.57
N PRO A 183 77.99 -38.45 3.21
CA PRO A 183 78.28 -39.42 4.29
C PRO A 183 77.95 -39.02 5.74
#